data_AF-A0AAU7EEI3-F1
#
_entry.id   AF-A0AAU7EEI3-F1
#
_cell.length_a   1.000
_cell.length_b   1.000
_cell.length_c   1.000
_cell.angle_alpha   90.00
_cell.angle_beta   90.00
_cell.angle_gamma   90.00
#
_symmetry.space_group_name_H-M   'P 1'
#
loop_
_entity.id
_entity.type
_entity.pdbx_description
1 polymer ?
#
loop_
_entity_poly.entity_id
_entity_poly.type
_entity_poly.pdbx_seq_one_letter_code
_entity_poly.pdbx_strand_id
1 'polypeptide(L)' 'MYRQCIYPKEISIILGKSYTFSCKLVRTIKDAQGITSQRTITIKEFCDYMDMPYEDVFTMINGRSV' A
#
# COMPACT_ATOMS: atom_id res chain seq x y z
N MET A 1 -10.70 1.24 -15.33
CA MET A 1 -10.98 1.62 -13.92
C MET A 1 -9.71 1.37 -13.13
N TYR A 2 -9.11 2.38 -12.51
CA TYR A 2 -7.84 2.23 -11.78
C TYR A 2 -8.08 2.11 -10.27
N ARG A 3 -7.24 1.34 -9.59
CA ARG A 3 -7.33 1.15 -8.14
C ARG A 3 -6.41 2.16 -7.48
N GLN A 4 -6.98 2.96 -6.59
CA GLN A 4 -6.19 3.86 -5.71
C GLN A 4 -5.99 3.29 -4.30
N CYS A 5 -6.74 2.24 -3.95
CA CYS A 5 -6.56 1.52 -2.69
C CYS A 5 -5.53 0.41 -2.84
N ILE A 6 -4.73 0.20 -1.81
CA ILE A 6 -3.76 -0.89 -1.74
C ILE A 6 -4.17 -1.90 -0.67
N TYR A 7 -4.01 -3.19 -0.98
CA TYR A 7 -4.35 -4.29 -0.08
C TYR A 7 -3.08 -5.00 0.40
N PRO A 8 -3.13 -5.70 1.55
CA PRO A 8 -1.99 -6.47 2.05
C PRO A 8 -1.44 -7.48 1.04
N LYS A 9 -2.30 -7.99 0.14
CA LYS A 9 -1.89 -8.89 -0.95
C LYS A 9 -0.91 -8.21 -1.92
N GLU A 10 -1.21 -7.00 -2.37
CA GLU A 10 -0.34 -6.24 -3.28
C GLU A 10 0.95 -5.85 -2.58
N ILE A 11 0.86 -5.39 -1.33
CA ILE A 11 2.03 -5.06 -0.50
C ILE A 11 2.97 -6.27 -0.36
N SER A 12 2.40 -7.47 -0.16
CA SER A 12 3.16 -8.72 -0.07
C SER A 12 3.94 -9.01 -1.35
N ILE A 13 3.32 -8.76 -2.51
CA ILE A 13 3.95 -8.94 -3.83
C ILE A 13 5.03 -7.89 -4.05
N ILE A 14 4.71 -6.60 -3.84
CA ILE A 14 5.62 -5.47 -4.05
C ILE A 14 6.87 -5.58 -3.18
N LEU A 15 6.72 -5.97 -1.92
CA LEU A 15 7.83 -6.08 -0.97
C LEU A 15 8.53 -7.45 -0.98
N GLY A 16 7.96 -8.45 -1.68
CA GLY A 16 8.44 -9.84 -1.61
C GLY A 16 8.41 -10.42 -0.19
N LYS A 17 7.45 -9.97 0.64
CA LYS A 17 7.30 -10.38 2.05
C LYS A 17 6.10 -11.28 2.22
N SER A 18 6.02 -11.96 3.36
CA SER A 18 4.84 -12.76 3.70
C SER A 18 3.58 -11.88 3.83
N TYR A 19 2.42 -12.49 3.56
CA TYR A 19 1.13 -11.84 3.73
C TYR A 19 0.91 -11.34 5.17
N THR A 20 1.38 -12.10 6.16
CA THR A 20 1.28 -11.74 7.59
C THR A 20 2.11 -10.49 7.93
N PHE A 21 3.30 -10.35 7.35
CA PHE A 21 4.10 -9.13 7.48
C PHE A 21 3.36 -7.93 6.87
N SER A 22 2.75 -8.12 5.69
CA SER A 22 2.01 -7.07 5.00
C SER A 22 0.78 -6.60 5.79
N CYS A 23 0.05 -7.51 6.42
CA CYS A 23 -1.04 -7.16 7.33
C CYS A 23 -0.57 -6.36 8.56
N LYS A 24 0.60 -6.70 9.12
CA LYS A 24 1.21 -5.94 10.22
C LYS A 24 1.61 -4.54 9.74
N LEU A 25 2.25 -4.44 8.59
CA LEU A 25 2.66 -3.17 8.00
C LEU A 25 1.48 -2.22 7.79
N VAL A 26 0.36 -2.72 7.26
CA VAL A 26 -0.88 -1.93 7.13
C VAL A 26 -1.37 -1.38 8.46
N ARG A 27 -1.27 -2.15 9.56
CA ARG A 27 -1.60 -1.64 10.89
C ARG A 27 -0.61 -0.56 11.33
N THR A 28 0.68 -0.80 11.18
CA THR A 28 1.73 0.16 11.54
C THR A 28 1.59 1.49 10.77
N ILE A 29 1.27 1.44 9.47
CA ILE A 29 1.01 2.64 8.65
C ILE A 29 -0.20 3.41 9.20
N LYS A 30 -1.29 2.71 9.52
CA LYS A 30 -2.50 3.34 10.09
C LYS A 30 -2.22 3.98 11.44
N ASP A 31 -1.48 3.29 12.31
CA ASP A 31 -1.08 3.81 13.62
C ASP A 31 -0.19 5.05 13.46
N ALA A 32 0.78 5.02 12.54
CA ALA A 32 1.65 6.16 12.26
C ALA A 32 0.90 7.38 11.70
N GLN A 33 -0.18 7.17 10.95
CA GLN A 33 -1.03 8.23 10.41
C GLN A 33 -2.18 8.63 11.36
N GLY A 34 -2.31 8.01 12.53
CA GLY A 34 -3.40 8.26 13.47
C GLY A 34 -4.79 7.86 12.95
N ILE A 35 -4.86 6.97 11.96
CA ILE A 35 -6.11 6.55 11.34
C ILE A 35 -6.72 5.42 12.16
N THR A 36 -7.72 5.76 12.99
CA THR A 36 -8.50 4.78 13.77
C THR A 36 -9.67 4.19 12.98
N SER A 37 -9.96 4.69 11.79
CA SER A 37 -11.08 4.24 10.96
C SER A 37 -10.79 2.90 10.25
N GLN A 38 -11.84 2.12 9.99
CA GLN A 38 -11.75 0.88 9.19
C GLN A 38 -11.44 1.12 7.69
N ARG A 39 -11.12 2.35 7.28
CA ARG A 39 -10.81 2.67 5.88
C ARG A 39 -9.62 1.88 5.37
N THR A 40 -9.64 1.58 4.07
CA THR A 40 -8.49 1.01 3.37
C THR A 40 -7.43 2.09 3.17
N ILE A 41 -6.16 1.68 3.13
CA ILE A 41 -5.03 2.57 2.85
C ILE A 41 -4.96 2.81 1.34
N THR A 42 -4.63 4.03 0.95
CA THR A 42 -4.38 4.37 -0.44
C THR A 42 -2.95 4.02 -0.85
N ILE A 43 -2.71 3.83 -2.15
CA ILE A 43 -1.36 3.63 -2.68
C ILE A 43 -0.46 4.80 -2.27
N LYS A 44 -0.99 6.03 -2.26
CA LYS A 44 -0.26 7.22 -1.86
C LYS A 44 0.20 7.16 -0.40
N GLU A 45 -0.70 6.85 0.52
CA GLU A 45 -0.36 6.71 1.95
C GLU A 45 0.69 5.62 2.21
N PHE A 46 0.64 4.53 1.45
CA PHE A 46 1.67 3.48 1.52
C PHE A 46 3.03 3.97 0.98
N CYS A 47 3.02 4.64 -0.17
CA CYS A 47 4.22 5.21 -0.79
C CYS A 47 4.87 6.27 0.09
N ASP A 48 4.07 7.15 0.69
CA ASP A 48 4.53 8.19 1.62
C ASP A 48 5.19 7.57 2.87
N TYR A 49 4.68 6.44 3.36
CA TYR A 49 5.27 5.76 4.53
C TYR A 49 6.53 4.95 4.19
N MET A 50 6.58 4.35 3.00
CA MET A 50 7.69 3.49 2.58
C MET A 50 8.80 4.23 1.83
N ASP A 51 8.65 5.55 1.64
CA ASP A 51 9.52 6.36 0.78
C ASP A 51 9.67 5.74 -0.63
N MET A 52 8.56 5.26 -1.19
CA MET A 52 8.52 4.62 -2.50
C MET A 52 7.88 5.52 -3.56
N PRO A 53 8.37 5.53 -4.80
CA PRO A 53 7.76 6.28 -5.89
C PRO A 53 6.34 5.77 -6.18
N TYR A 54 5.37 6.68 -6.09
CA TYR A 54 3.95 6.39 -6.32
C TYR A 54 3.70 5.78 -7.71
N GLU A 55 4.37 6.31 -8.73
CA GLU A 55 4.18 5.88 -10.12
C GLU A 55 4.58 4.42 -10.33
N ASP A 56 5.68 3.97 -9.73
CA ASP A 56 6.13 2.57 -9.85
C ASP A 56 5.13 1.63 -9.17
N VAL A 57 4.67 1.97 -7.97
CA VAL A 57 3.70 1.15 -7.24
C VAL A 57 2.34 1.15 -7.94
N PHE A 58 1.91 2.30 -8.45
CA PHE A 58 0.67 2.41 -9.22
C PHE A 58 0.74 1.60 -10.51
N THR A 59 1.87 1.66 -11.21
CA THR A 59 2.12 0.91 -12.45
C THR A 59 2.14 -0.59 -12.17
N MET A 60 2.75 -1.04 -11.07
CA MET A 60 2.74 -2.45 -10.67
C MET A 60 1.33 -2.98 -10.39
N ILE A 61 0.47 -2.18 -9.73
CA ILE A 61 -0.88 -2.61 -9.35
C ILE A 61 -1.87 -2.53 -10.53
N ASN A 62 -1.78 -1.47 -11.34
CA ASN A 62 -2.75 -1.20 -12.41
C ASN A 62 -2.24 -1.62 -13.80
N GLY A 63 -0.97 -2.04 -13.93
CA GLY A 63 -0.38 -2.46 -15.19
C GLY A 63 -0.32 -1.37 -16.26
N ARG A 64 -0.29 -0.09 -15.85
CA ARG A 64 -0.33 1.07 -16.75
C ARG A 64 0.61 2.15 -16.22
N SER A 65 1.51 2.63 -17.07
CA SER A 65 2.20 3.90 -16.84
C SER A 65 1.16 5.02 -16.83
N VAL A 66 1.20 5.84 -15.78
CA VAL A 66 0.42 7.08 -15.66
C VAL A 66 0.97 8.17 -16.55
#